data_AF-A0A450UFH8-F1
#
_entry.id   AF-A0A450UFH8-F1
#
_cell.length_a   1.000
_cell.length_b   1.000
_cell.length_c   1.000
_cell.angle_alpha   90.00
_cell.angle_beta   90.00
_cell.angle_gamma   90.00
#
_symmetry.space_group_name_H-M   'P 1'
#
loop_
_entity.id
_entity.type
_entity.pdbx_description
1 polymer ?
#
loop_
_entity_poly.entity_id
_entity_poly.type
_entity_poly.pdbx_seq_one_letter_code
_entity_poly.pdbx_strand_id
1 'polypeptide(L)'
;MKENTSQSPTRSAFWETVRANTKLQHQARMIEPVPRHDNLPLSFGQERLWFVDQLNPNSTVHNLRSVSRLKGRLNVPILEKSLQAIEQRHEILRTIFPIVDGRPVQTILPRTGLQLPVVALSGLSPESRENEVRGLAIEEAQQPFDLAKGPLLRVKLLRLAEDEHILLMTSHHIINDRWSTSLLMREMAAHYGAFVTGEPLSLPSLPIQYADFAQFQRQWLKEDVLDTQLAYWKGQLSGDLPVLELPTDHPAPAMPTYQGAAQYLELPGNLITSLKSLGYRQGVSLFIVLLAAFKTLLHRYSGQQDIIVCSPVAGRYRVETKKLIGYFSNVVLLRTDLGEDPDFAGLLARVSEVVLGANEHQDLPFQQLVDTLEIPSLILSRTLFSLQNVPSQPLELTPDLAISPLDIEEGIANFDLFLSMKPKGETMICVLRYKTALFAASSIERMLDNFQGLLEQLVAKPDCRLSDLPRFDMKKAPRSPDAAPVETPYVPPRNETEKAIASIWQEVLKKNKIGIDANFFDIGGRSLAMMPICMKLQDMLKRDIPVAELFKHPTIAGMARYIGERTALKETGSSLARDRTRKQKVALAQQQLLSKVRRKSNG
;
A
#
# COMPACT_ATOMS: atom_id res chain seq x y z
N MET A 1 32.34 -18.07 -50.73
CA MET A 1 31.11 -18.86 -50.50
C MET A 1 31.44 -20.05 -49.61
N LYS A 2 31.07 -19.96 -48.33
CA LYS A 2 30.71 -21.08 -47.45
C LYS A 2 30.11 -20.45 -46.20
N GLU A 3 28.79 -20.42 -46.18
CA GLU A 3 27.96 -19.95 -45.07
C GLU A 3 28.13 -20.91 -43.88
N ASN A 4 28.31 -20.35 -42.69
CA ASN A 4 28.27 -21.07 -41.43
C ASN A 4 27.03 -20.59 -40.67
N THR A 5 25.91 -21.29 -40.85
CA THR A 5 24.65 -21.02 -40.17
C THR A 5 24.64 -21.67 -38.80
N SER A 6 24.96 -20.88 -37.78
CA SER A 6 24.69 -21.18 -36.37
C SER A 6 23.18 -21.20 -36.14
N GLN A 7 22.58 -22.39 -36.08
CA GLN A 7 21.19 -22.59 -35.67
C GLN A 7 21.03 -22.23 -34.19
N SER A 8 20.18 -21.25 -33.91
CA SER A 8 19.68 -20.95 -32.57
C SER A 8 18.80 -22.11 -32.08
N PRO A 9 18.90 -22.53 -30.81
CA PRO A 9 18.06 -23.59 -30.27
C PRO A 9 16.60 -23.12 -30.25
N THR A 10 15.69 -23.97 -30.73
CA THR A 10 14.25 -23.71 -30.73
C THR A 10 13.74 -23.55 -29.29
N ARG A 11 12.82 -22.59 -29.08
CA ARG A 11 12.21 -22.22 -27.78
C ARG A 11 11.77 -23.41 -26.91
N SER A 12 11.40 -24.55 -27.51
CA SER A 12 11.01 -25.78 -26.80
C SER A 12 12.15 -26.43 -26.00
N ALA A 13 13.37 -26.49 -26.56
CA ALA A 13 14.52 -27.12 -25.92
C ALA A 13 15.03 -26.32 -24.72
N PHE A 14 14.90 -24.99 -24.76
CA PHE A 14 15.16 -24.10 -23.63
C PHE A 14 14.20 -24.39 -22.48
N TRP A 15 12.89 -24.48 -22.74
CA TRP A 15 11.89 -24.78 -21.70
C TRP A 15 12.01 -26.18 -21.09
N GLU A 16 12.43 -27.18 -21.87
CA GLU A 16 12.70 -28.53 -21.36
C GLU A 16 13.95 -28.57 -20.47
N THR A 17 15.01 -27.87 -20.88
CA THR A 17 16.26 -27.76 -20.09
C THR A 17 16.02 -26.97 -18.81
N VAL A 18 15.24 -25.88 -18.88
CA VAL A 18 14.80 -25.09 -17.72
C VAL A 18 13.98 -25.96 -16.76
N ARG A 19 12.94 -26.65 -17.23
CA ARG A 19 12.14 -27.55 -16.37
C ARG A 19 12.94 -28.70 -15.76
N ALA A 20 13.96 -29.20 -16.45
CA ALA A 20 14.84 -30.25 -15.94
C ALA A 20 15.77 -29.72 -14.84
N ASN A 21 16.34 -28.51 -15.00
CA ASN A 21 17.23 -27.90 -14.01
C ASN A 21 16.48 -27.39 -12.77
N THR A 22 15.30 -26.77 -12.91
CA THR A 22 14.49 -26.34 -11.76
C THR A 22 14.01 -27.55 -10.91
N LYS A 23 13.82 -28.72 -11.54
CA LYS A 23 13.50 -29.97 -10.82
C LYS A 23 14.70 -30.51 -10.04
N LEU A 24 15.90 -30.47 -10.62
CA LEU A 24 17.11 -31.04 -10.02
C LEU A 24 17.60 -30.25 -8.79
N GLN A 25 17.48 -28.91 -8.78
CA GLN A 25 17.94 -28.08 -7.65
C GLN A 25 16.99 -28.04 -6.45
N HIS A 26 15.69 -28.28 -6.65
CA HIS A 26 14.69 -28.23 -5.58
C HIS A 26 14.31 -29.60 -5.00
N GLN A 27 14.71 -30.72 -5.63
CA GLN A 27 14.27 -32.06 -5.22
C GLN A 27 15.07 -32.77 -4.11
N ALA A 28 16.19 -32.24 -3.60
CA ALA A 28 17.10 -33.15 -2.86
C ALA A 28 16.83 -33.33 -1.35
N ARG A 29 16.22 -32.39 -0.62
CA ARG A 29 16.03 -32.54 0.85
C ARG A 29 14.71 -31.94 1.35
N MET A 30 13.94 -32.74 2.07
CA MET A 30 12.80 -32.30 2.87
C MET A 30 13.31 -31.51 4.09
N ILE A 31 12.51 -30.57 4.59
CA ILE A 31 12.81 -29.89 5.86
C ILE A 31 12.42 -30.84 6.99
N GLU A 32 13.39 -31.21 7.82
CA GLU A 32 13.17 -32.11 8.96
C GLU A 32 13.04 -31.32 10.27
N PRO A 33 12.20 -31.77 11.22
CA PRO A 33 12.14 -31.19 12.55
C PRO A 33 13.47 -31.34 13.29
N VAL A 34 13.89 -30.30 14.01
CA VAL A 34 15.12 -30.30 14.81
C VAL A 34 14.86 -30.22 16.31
N PRO A 35 15.77 -30.73 17.18
CA PRO A 35 15.59 -30.64 18.63
C PRO A 35 15.48 -29.18 19.11
N ARG A 36 14.48 -28.88 19.95
CA ARG A 36 14.24 -27.53 20.50
C ARG A 36 15.17 -27.11 21.63
N HIS A 37 16.05 -28.01 22.07
CA HIS A 37 16.98 -27.82 23.18
C HIS A 37 18.35 -27.32 22.70
N ASP A 38 18.58 -27.31 21.38
CA ASP A 38 19.82 -26.88 20.77
C ASP A 38 19.83 -25.35 20.58
N ASN A 39 21.03 -24.79 20.39
CA ASN A 39 21.19 -23.39 19.96
C ASN A 39 20.73 -23.25 18.49
N LEU A 40 19.44 -22.98 18.30
CA LEU A 40 18.81 -22.84 16.99
C LEU A 40 19.33 -21.57 16.27
N PRO A 41 19.88 -21.66 15.05
CA PRO A 41 20.40 -20.50 14.36
C PRO A 41 19.26 -19.63 13.82
N LEU A 42 19.55 -18.35 13.63
CA LEU A 42 18.69 -17.46 12.85
C LEU A 42 18.73 -17.85 11.37
N SER A 43 17.63 -17.65 10.65
CA SER A 43 17.68 -17.62 9.17
C SER A 43 18.59 -16.49 8.70
N PHE A 44 19.06 -16.51 7.45
CA PHE A 44 19.89 -15.41 6.94
C PHE A 44 19.15 -14.05 6.98
N GLY A 45 17.84 -14.08 6.71
CA GLY A 45 16.99 -12.89 6.80
C GLY A 45 16.87 -12.37 8.23
N GLN A 46 16.70 -13.27 9.21
CA GLN A 46 16.64 -12.89 10.62
C GLN A 46 17.96 -12.33 11.12
N GLU A 47 19.09 -12.96 10.79
CA GLU A 47 20.42 -12.50 11.22
C GLU A 47 20.72 -11.08 10.73
N ARG A 48 20.33 -10.76 9.49
CA ARG A 48 20.41 -9.40 8.97
C ARG A 48 19.58 -8.42 9.78
N LEU A 49 18.29 -8.72 9.99
CA LEU A 49 17.40 -7.82 10.73
C LEU A 49 17.89 -7.62 12.18
N TRP A 50 18.40 -8.68 12.80
CA TRP A 50 19.03 -8.61 14.10
C TRP A 50 20.27 -7.71 14.08
N PHE A 51 21.17 -7.87 13.11
CA PHE A 51 22.37 -7.03 12.98
C PHE A 51 22.03 -5.54 12.79
N VAL A 52 21.06 -5.23 11.93
CA VAL A 52 20.60 -3.85 11.69
C VAL A 52 19.98 -3.25 12.95
N ASP A 53 19.23 -4.04 13.71
CA ASP A 53 18.66 -3.64 15.01
C ASP A 53 19.77 -3.34 16.04
N GLN A 54 20.85 -4.13 16.06
CA GLN A 54 22.01 -3.85 16.93
C GLN A 54 22.74 -2.55 16.59
N LEU A 55 22.78 -2.18 15.29
CA LEU A 55 23.39 -0.93 14.85
C LEU A 55 22.53 0.30 15.17
N ASN A 56 21.20 0.14 15.18
CA ASN A 56 20.26 1.21 15.49
C ASN A 56 19.22 0.75 16.54
N PRO A 57 19.64 0.59 17.81
CA PRO A 57 18.74 0.14 18.86
C PRO A 57 17.53 1.05 18.99
N ASN A 58 16.36 0.47 19.23
CA ASN A 58 15.07 1.16 19.33
C ASN A 58 14.53 1.76 18.01
N SER A 59 15.11 1.41 16.86
CA SER A 59 14.53 1.77 15.57
C SER A 59 13.19 1.04 15.36
N THR A 60 12.21 1.75 14.81
CA THR A 60 10.88 1.19 14.50
C THR A 60 10.66 0.96 13.00
N VAL A 61 11.70 1.17 12.19
CA VAL A 61 11.64 1.02 10.73
C VAL A 61 11.29 -0.41 10.29
N HIS A 62 11.50 -1.40 11.16
CA HIS A 62 11.20 -2.81 10.94
C HIS A 62 9.94 -3.28 11.69
N ASN A 63 9.12 -2.37 12.19
CA ASN A 63 7.82 -2.74 12.73
C ASN A 63 6.82 -3.00 11.59
N LEU A 64 6.21 -4.18 11.59
CA LEU A 64 5.08 -4.53 10.76
C LEU A 64 3.79 -4.27 11.53
N ARG A 65 3.04 -3.27 11.10
CA ARG A 65 1.72 -2.96 11.65
C ARG A 65 0.61 -3.48 10.74
N SER A 66 -0.46 -3.96 11.36
CA SER A 66 -1.71 -4.36 10.73
C SER A 66 -2.85 -3.74 11.51
N VAL A 67 -3.65 -2.93 10.82
CA VAL A 67 -4.85 -2.29 11.39
C VAL A 67 -6.05 -2.89 10.70
N SER A 68 -7.02 -3.35 11.48
CA SER A 68 -8.21 -4.01 10.95
C SER A 68 -9.47 -3.54 11.65
N ARG A 69 -10.52 -3.30 10.89
CA ARG A 69 -11.83 -2.94 11.40
C ARG A 69 -12.68 -4.20 11.55
N LEU A 70 -13.24 -4.39 12.74
CA LEU A 70 -14.21 -5.44 13.02
C LEU A 70 -15.60 -4.80 13.09
N LYS A 71 -16.52 -5.32 12.29
CA LYS A 71 -17.93 -4.90 12.26
C LYS A 71 -18.80 -6.10 12.62
N GLY A 72 -19.59 -5.96 13.68
CA GLY A 72 -20.39 -7.03 14.26
C GLY A 72 -20.21 -7.17 15.77
N ARG A 73 -20.98 -8.08 16.36
CA ARG A 73 -20.91 -8.38 17.80
C ARG A 73 -19.64 -9.16 18.13
N LEU A 74 -18.69 -8.49 18.77
CA LEU A 74 -17.41 -9.08 19.15
C LEU A 74 -17.45 -9.64 20.58
N ASN A 75 -17.09 -10.91 20.75
CA ASN A 75 -16.76 -11.49 22.04
C ASN A 75 -15.25 -11.33 22.31
N VAL A 76 -14.88 -10.30 23.06
CA VAL A 76 -13.49 -9.95 23.31
C VAL A 76 -12.69 -11.07 24.00
N PRO A 77 -13.18 -11.74 25.06
CA PRO A 77 -12.50 -12.90 25.64
C PRO A 77 -12.21 -14.03 24.64
N ILE A 78 -13.12 -14.29 23.69
CA ILE A 78 -12.90 -15.29 22.65
C ILE A 78 -11.84 -14.82 21.65
N LEU A 79 -11.80 -13.54 21.29
CA LEU A 79 -10.75 -12.99 20.43
C LEU A 79 -9.37 -13.10 21.07
N GLU A 80 -9.25 -12.76 22.35
CA GLU A 80 -8.00 -12.93 23.11
C GLU A 80 -7.56 -14.40 23.15
N LYS A 81 -8.48 -15.32 23.46
CA LYS A 81 -8.21 -16.77 23.43
C LYS A 81 -7.78 -17.26 22.04
N SER A 82 -8.34 -16.68 20.98
CA SER A 82 -7.98 -17.00 19.58
C SER A 82 -6.55 -16.59 19.26
N LEU A 83 -6.15 -15.39 19.69
CA LEU A 83 -4.76 -14.90 19.52
C LEU A 83 -3.76 -15.76 20.31
N GLN A 84 -4.09 -16.13 21.55
CA GLN A 84 -3.28 -17.04 22.37
C GLN A 84 -3.12 -18.43 21.73
N ALA A 85 -4.17 -18.95 21.08
CA ALA A 85 -4.10 -20.24 20.39
C ALA A 85 -3.16 -20.21 19.18
N ILE A 86 -3.14 -19.11 18.41
CA ILE A 86 -2.19 -18.92 17.31
C ILE A 86 -0.76 -18.79 17.82
N GLU A 87 -0.54 -17.99 18.87
CA GLU A 87 0.77 -17.84 19.51
C GLU A 87 1.32 -19.20 19.99
N GLN A 88 0.45 -20.05 20.56
CA GLN A 88 0.83 -21.40 20.97
C GLN A 88 1.17 -22.30 19.78
N ARG A 89 0.45 -22.16 18.67
CA ARG A 89 0.58 -22.97 17.45
C ARG A 89 1.84 -22.64 16.63
N HIS A 90 2.26 -21.38 16.60
CA HIS A 90 3.42 -20.90 15.83
C HIS A 90 4.55 -20.49 16.78
N GLU A 91 5.59 -21.31 16.86
CA GLU A 91 6.74 -21.09 17.76
C GLU A 91 7.39 -19.71 17.59
N ILE A 92 7.42 -19.21 16.35
CA ILE A 92 8.06 -17.93 16.02
C ILE A 92 7.41 -16.72 16.72
N LEU A 93 6.12 -16.78 17.05
CA LEU A 93 5.41 -15.67 17.71
C LEU A 93 5.82 -15.50 19.18
N ARG A 94 6.38 -16.57 19.78
CA ARG A 94 6.92 -16.61 21.14
C ARG A 94 8.44 -16.82 21.15
N THR A 95 9.11 -16.50 20.05
CA THR A 95 10.57 -16.60 19.90
C THR A 95 11.24 -15.27 20.20
N ILE A 96 12.35 -15.32 20.94
CA ILE A 96 13.27 -14.21 21.21
C ILE A 96 14.67 -14.54 20.66
N PHE A 97 15.53 -13.53 20.57
CA PHE A 97 16.83 -13.59 19.91
C PHE A 97 17.98 -13.13 20.82
N PRO A 98 18.23 -13.82 21.96
CA PRO A 98 19.36 -13.53 22.82
C PRO A 98 20.69 -13.94 22.17
N ILE A 99 21.79 -13.42 22.72
CA ILE A 99 23.13 -13.87 22.41
C ILE A 99 23.49 -15.02 23.34
N VAL A 100 23.85 -16.18 22.78
CA VAL A 100 24.39 -17.34 23.49
C VAL A 100 25.73 -17.69 22.85
N ASP A 101 26.78 -17.84 23.67
CA ASP A 101 28.15 -18.11 23.21
C ASP A 101 28.65 -17.13 22.11
N GLY A 102 28.30 -15.84 22.26
CA GLY A 102 28.72 -14.78 21.34
C GLY A 102 27.98 -14.77 19.99
N ARG A 103 26.90 -15.56 19.83
CA ARG A 103 26.08 -15.59 18.60
C ARG A 103 24.59 -15.41 18.91
N PRO A 104 23.83 -14.75 18.03
CA PRO A 104 22.38 -14.71 18.18
C PRO A 104 21.78 -16.10 17.91
N VAL A 105 20.83 -16.50 18.75
CA VAL A 105 20.10 -17.79 18.61
C VAL A 105 18.60 -17.56 18.73
N GLN A 106 17.80 -18.43 18.12
CA GLN A 106 16.36 -18.46 18.32
C GLN A 106 16.04 -19.20 19.62
N THR A 107 15.48 -18.50 20.61
CA THR A 107 14.99 -19.12 21.86
C THR A 107 13.48 -19.08 21.89
N ILE A 108 12.85 -20.26 21.86
CA ILE A 108 11.40 -20.43 21.82
C ILE A 108 10.86 -20.53 23.25
N LEU A 109 10.08 -19.53 23.69
CA LEU A 109 9.54 -19.48 25.05
C LEU A 109 8.31 -20.38 25.21
N PRO A 110 8.12 -21.13 26.31
CA PRO A 110 7.04 -22.11 26.45
C PRO A 110 5.64 -21.50 26.35
N ARG A 111 5.40 -20.35 27.02
CA ARG A 111 4.22 -19.49 26.90
C ARG A 111 4.58 -18.05 27.29
N THR A 112 4.02 -17.08 26.58
CA THR A 112 4.27 -15.64 26.77
C THR A 112 3.09 -14.91 27.42
N GLY A 113 1.91 -15.55 27.47
CA GLY A 113 0.73 -14.99 28.14
C GLY A 113 0.16 -13.77 27.43
N LEU A 114 0.05 -13.82 26.09
CA LEU A 114 -0.49 -12.74 25.27
C LEU A 114 -1.81 -12.20 25.83
N GLN A 115 -1.85 -10.88 25.99
CA GLN A 115 -3.02 -10.14 26.46
C GLN A 115 -3.59 -9.26 25.34
N LEU A 116 -4.90 -9.00 25.40
CA LEU A 116 -5.58 -8.07 24.50
C LEU A 116 -6.12 -6.85 25.27
N PRO A 117 -5.29 -5.82 25.52
CA PRO A 117 -5.74 -4.57 26.10
C PRO A 117 -6.86 -3.93 25.28
N VAL A 118 -7.90 -3.44 25.96
CA VAL A 118 -9.05 -2.78 25.34
C VAL A 118 -9.05 -1.30 25.70
N VAL A 119 -9.10 -0.43 24.69
CA VAL A 119 -9.23 1.03 24.84
C VAL A 119 -10.61 1.45 24.37
N ALA A 120 -11.41 2.05 25.26
CA ALA A 120 -12.75 2.51 24.92
C ALA A 120 -12.71 3.91 24.28
N LEU A 121 -13.15 4.02 23.03
CA LEU A 121 -13.26 5.28 22.28
C LEU A 121 -14.73 5.67 22.01
N SER A 122 -15.69 4.89 22.50
CA SER A 122 -17.12 5.07 22.26
C SER A 122 -17.69 6.40 22.80
N GLY A 123 -17.01 7.02 23.78
CA GLY A 123 -17.40 8.32 24.34
C GLY A 123 -16.99 9.53 23.48
N LEU A 124 -16.17 9.34 22.44
CA LEU A 124 -15.70 10.42 21.58
C LEU A 124 -16.68 10.72 20.43
N SER A 125 -16.67 11.97 19.96
CA SER A 125 -17.34 12.36 18.71
C SER A 125 -16.79 11.55 17.53
N PRO A 126 -17.56 11.34 16.43
CA PRO A 126 -17.07 10.55 15.30
C PRO A 126 -15.76 11.05 14.71
N GLU A 127 -15.58 12.37 14.58
CA GLU A 127 -14.35 12.97 14.05
C GLU A 127 -13.18 12.79 15.02
N SER A 128 -13.39 13.08 16.31
CA SER A 128 -12.37 12.86 17.34
C SER A 128 -11.97 11.38 17.43
N ARG A 129 -12.93 10.46 17.26
CA ARG A 129 -12.71 9.02 17.32
C ARG A 129 -11.81 8.53 16.18
N GLU A 130 -12.07 8.94 14.94
CA GLU A 130 -11.23 8.55 13.80
C GLU A 130 -9.82 9.13 13.91
N ASN A 131 -9.68 10.37 14.41
CA ASN A 131 -8.36 10.96 14.67
C ASN A 131 -7.61 10.22 15.79
N GLU A 132 -8.31 9.84 16.86
CA GLU A 132 -7.73 9.07 17.97
C GLU A 132 -7.31 7.66 17.53
N VAL A 133 -8.11 6.98 16.71
CA VAL A 133 -7.74 5.68 16.10
C VAL A 133 -6.44 5.81 15.31
N ARG A 134 -6.29 6.86 14.50
CA ARG A 134 -5.04 7.11 13.75
C ARG A 134 -3.88 7.39 14.70
N GLY A 135 -4.07 8.24 15.70
CA GLY A 135 -3.05 8.58 16.70
C GLY A 135 -2.52 7.34 17.42
N LEU A 136 -3.42 6.53 17.97
CA LEU A 136 -3.07 5.29 18.68
C LEU A 136 -2.41 4.25 17.76
N ALA A 137 -2.85 4.15 16.50
CA ALA A 137 -2.22 3.24 15.53
C ALA A 137 -0.79 3.67 15.16
N ILE A 138 -0.53 4.98 15.07
CA ILE A 138 0.81 5.53 14.83
C ILE A 138 1.68 5.32 16.07
N GLU A 139 1.17 5.67 17.26
CA GLU A 139 1.88 5.50 18.53
C GLU A 139 2.29 4.04 18.74
N GLU A 140 1.37 3.09 18.57
CA GLU A 140 1.64 1.66 18.73
C GLU A 140 2.77 1.18 17.80
N ALA A 141 2.77 1.66 16.55
CA ALA A 141 3.77 1.33 15.54
C ALA A 141 5.15 1.97 15.81
N GLN A 142 5.19 3.08 16.56
CA GLN A 142 6.43 3.81 16.90
C GLN A 142 7.09 3.32 18.20
N GLN A 143 6.48 2.37 18.90
CA GLN A 143 7.12 1.72 20.05
C GLN A 143 8.15 0.67 19.57
N PRO A 144 9.39 0.68 20.08
CA PRO A 144 10.42 -0.28 19.69
C PRO A 144 10.16 -1.69 20.28
N PHE A 145 10.85 -2.69 19.74
CA PHE A 145 10.91 -4.03 20.32
C PHE A 145 12.32 -4.34 20.83
N ASP A 146 12.42 -5.05 21.96
CA ASP A 146 13.68 -5.64 22.43
C ASP A 146 13.73 -7.09 21.94
N LEU A 147 14.58 -7.36 20.93
CA LEU A 147 14.69 -8.68 20.31
C LEU A 147 15.15 -9.77 21.28
N ALA A 148 15.91 -9.43 22.32
CA ALA A 148 16.42 -10.38 23.28
C ALA A 148 15.40 -10.76 24.37
N LYS A 149 14.36 -9.94 24.59
CA LYS A 149 13.39 -10.13 25.67
C LYS A 149 11.96 -10.42 25.19
N GLY A 150 11.56 -9.83 24.06
CA GLY A 150 10.18 -9.90 23.57
C GLY A 150 9.16 -9.28 24.54
N PRO A 151 7.84 -9.56 24.34
CA PRO A 151 7.27 -10.26 23.20
C PRO A 151 7.45 -9.45 21.89
N LEU A 152 7.55 -10.15 20.76
CA LEU A 152 7.78 -9.52 19.45
C LEU A 152 6.50 -9.33 18.61
N LEU A 153 5.35 -9.62 19.23
CA LEU A 153 4.00 -9.33 18.77
C LEU A 153 3.26 -8.59 19.89
N ARG A 154 2.64 -7.47 19.54
CA ARG A 154 1.75 -6.69 20.41
C ARG A 154 0.39 -6.55 19.73
N VAL A 155 -0.66 -6.63 20.53
CA VAL A 155 -2.04 -6.48 20.08
C VAL A 155 -2.78 -5.50 20.97
N LYS A 156 -3.73 -4.75 20.41
CA LYS A 156 -4.57 -3.80 21.14
C LYS A 156 -5.92 -3.68 20.43
N LEU A 157 -7.01 -3.67 21.19
CA LEU A 157 -8.36 -3.50 20.67
C LEU A 157 -8.90 -2.12 21.02
N LEU A 158 -9.32 -1.35 20.03
CA LEU A 158 -10.01 -0.08 20.21
C LEU A 158 -11.52 -0.33 20.05
N ARG A 159 -12.32 -0.02 21.07
CA ARG A 159 -13.78 -0.15 21.01
C ARG A 159 -14.42 1.16 20.60
N LEU A 160 -14.97 1.21 19.39
CA LEU A 160 -15.59 2.42 18.81
C LEU A 160 -17.08 2.47 19.12
N ALA A 161 -17.75 1.32 19.11
CA ALA A 161 -19.15 1.12 19.49
C ALA A 161 -19.33 -0.30 20.07
N GLU A 162 -20.57 -0.72 20.33
CA GLU A 162 -20.86 -2.10 20.75
C GLU A 162 -20.56 -3.14 19.65
N ASP A 163 -20.76 -2.76 18.40
CA ASP A 163 -20.63 -3.58 17.20
C ASP A 163 -19.51 -3.10 16.24
N GLU A 164 -18.65 -2.19 16.70
CA GLU A 164 -17.55 -1.66 15.89
C GLU A 164 -16.27 -1.53 16.71
N HIS A 165 -15.21 -2.19 16.22
CA HIS A 165 -13.91 -2.23 16.86
C HIS A 165 -12.77 -2.07 15.85
N ILE A 166 -11.60 -1.65 16.31
CA ILE A 166 -10.35 -1.66 15.55
C ILE A 166 -9.36 -2.57 16.29
N LEU A 167 -8.85 -3.59 15.59
CA LEU A 167 -7.74 -4.41 16.08
C LEU A 167 -6.43 -3.85 15.52
N LEU A 168 -5.54 -3.45 16.43
CA LEU A 168 -4.16 -3.09 16.14
C LEU A 168 -3.28 -4.31 16.43
N MET A 169 -2.48 -4.71 15.45
CA MET A 169 -1.47 -5.75 15.61
C MET A 169 -0.14 -5.24 15.08
N THR A 170 0.87 -5.19 15.95
CA THR A 170 2.21 -4.73 15.59
C THR A 170 3.21 -5.81 15.95
N SER A 171 4.07 -6.18 15.02
CA SER A 171 5.11 -7.21 15.22
C SER A 171 6.43 -6.75 14.63
N HIS A 172 7.55 -7.26 15.15
CA HIS A 172 8.84 -7.01 14.52
C HIS A 172 8.98 -7.87 13.25
N HIS A 173 9.55 -7.33 12.17
CA HIS A 173 9.70 -8.03 10.88
C HIS A 173 10.55 -9.31 10.98
N ILE A 174 11.35 -9.48 12.04
CA ILE A 174 12.17 -10.69 12.28
C ILE A 174 11.34 -11.96 12.54
N ILE A 175 10.09 -11.82 13.03
CA ILE A 175 9.20 -12.95 13.32
C ILE A 175 8.03 -13.08 12.33
N ASN A 176 7.88 -12.15 11.39
CA ASN A 176 6.68 -12.02 10.58
C ASN A 176 6.96 -11.36 9.23
N ASP A 177 6.11 -11.58 8.24
CA ASP A 177 6.13 -10.88 6.96
C ASP A 177 4.70 -10.64 6.44
N ARG A 178 4.55 -9.97 5.29
CA ARG A 178 3.22 -9.65 4.75
C ARG A 178 2.37 -10.90 4.48
N TRP A 179 2.99 -11.99 4.02
CA TRP A 179 2.29 -13.25 3.79
C TRP A 179 1.82 -13.84 5.13
N SER A 180 2.74 -13.89 6.11
CA SER A 180 2.45 -14.38 7.46
C SER A 180 1.38 -13.57 8.17
N THR A 181 1.34 -12.25 8.04
CA THR A 181 0.22 -11.43 8.58
C THR A 181 -1.12 -11.88 8.02
N SER A 182 -1.20 -12.19 6.71
CA SER A 182 -2.46 -12.69 6.13
C SER A 182 -2.84 -14.08 6.64
N LEU A 183 -1.85 -14.94 6.89
CA LEU A 183 -2.08 -16.27 7.47
C LEU A 183 -2.52 -16.16 8.93
N LEU A 184 -1.88 -15.30 9.71
CA LEU A 184 -2.23 -15.00 11.09
C LEU A 184 -3.72 -14.60 11.18
N MET A 185 -4.16 -13.65 10.35
CA MET A 185 -5.56 -13.20 10.34
C MET A 185 -6.54 -14.33 10.00
N ARG A 186 -6.19 -15.20 9.04
CA ARG A 186 -7.04 -16.34 8.65
C ARG A 186 -7.15 -17.38 9.77
N GLU A 187 -6.02 -17.76 10.37
CA GLU A 187 -6.05 -18.71 11.49
C GLU A 187 -6.75 -18.10 12.71
N MET A 188 -6.61 -16.78 12.95
CA MET A 188 -7.34 -16.08 14.02
C MET A 188 -8.85 -16.17 13.84
N ALA A 189 -9.35 -15.90 12.63
CA ALA A 189 -10.78 -16.01 12.37
C ALA A 189 -11.28 -17.46 12.50
N ALA A 190 -10.49 -18.44 12.04
CA ALA A 190 -10.84 -19.84 12.20
C ALA A 190 -10.92 -20.27 13.67
N HIS A 191 -9.94 -19.86 14.49
CA HIS A 191 -9.96 -20.07 15.94
C HIS A 191 -11.17 -19.39 16.59
N TYR A 192 -11.45 -18.14 16.24
CA TYR A 192 -12.57 -17.39 16.79
C TYR A 192 -13.91 -18.07 16.48
N GLY A 193 -14.15 -18.41 15.21
CA GLY A 193 -15.37 -19.08 14.78
C GLY A 193 -15.59 -20.40 15.52
N ALA A 194 -14.55 -21.25 15.60
CA ALA A 194 -14.61 -22.53 16.30
C ALA A 194 -14.87 -22.36 17.82
N PHE A 195 -14.28 -21.35 18.47
CA PHE A 195 -14.52 -21.07 19.88
C PHE A 195 -15.90 -20.50 20.16
N VAL A 196 -16.50 -19.74 19.22
CA VAL A 196 -17.88 -19.26 19.35
C VAL A 196 -18.89 -20.40 19.17
N THR A 197 -18.71 -21.23 18.14
CA THR A 197 -19.68 -22.31 17.83
C THR A 197 -19.49 -23.56 18.70
N GLY A 198 -18.31 -23.72 19.31
CA GLY A 198 -17.93 -24.95 19.99
C GLY A 198 -17.58 -26.10 19.03
N GLU A 199 -17.48 -25.82 17.73
CA GLU A 199 -17.12 -26.81 16.72
C GLU A 199 -15.62 -27.14 16.75
N PRO A 200 -15.23 -28.36 16.35
CA PRO A 200 -13.82 -28.73 16.27
C PRO A 200 -13.10 -27.87 15.23
N LEU A 201 -11.97 -27.28 15.63
CA LEU A 201 -11.12 -26.52 14.74
C LEU A 201 -10.41 -27.45 13.74
N SER A 202 -10.63 -27.22 12.45
CA SER A 202 -9.92 -27.91 11.37
C SER A 202 -8.83 -27.02 10.77
N LEU A 203 -7.67 -26.98 11.43
CA LEU A 203 -6.44 -26.42 10.85
C LEU A 203 -5.47 -27.56 10.50
N PRO A 204 -4.77 -27.49 9.37
CA PRO A 204 -3.77 -28.50 9.02
C PRO A 204 -2.67 -28.56 10.08
N SER A 205 -2.09 -29.74 10.30
CA SER A 205 -0.89 -29.87 11.12
C SER A 205 0.27 -29.07 10.52
N LEU A 206 1.16 -28.59 11.39
CA LEU A 206 2.43 -27.96 11.02
C LEU A 206 3.54 -28.98 11.30
N PRO A 207 3.95 -29.79 10.30
CA PRO A 207 4.97 -30.84 10.52
C PRO A 207 6.35 -30.25 10.82
N ILE A 208 6.56 -28.99 10.43
CA ILE A 208 7.75 -28.20 10.73
C ILE A 208 7.31 -26.85 11.29
N GLN A 209 8.25 -26.12 11.88
CA GLN A 209 8.12 -24.75 12.36
C GLN A 209 9.24 -23.89 11.76
N TYR A 210 9.22 -22.59 12.05
CA TYR A 210 10.18 -21.67 11.45
C TYR A 210 11.64 -21.99 11.81
N ALA A 211 11.90 -22.48 13.02
CA ALA A 211 13.24 -22.88 13.45
C ALA A 211 13.81 -24.02 12.58
N ASP A 212 12.97 -24.97 12.18
CA ASP A 212 13.36 -26.07 11.29
C ASP A 212 13.77 -25.55 9.91
N PHE A 213 12.99 -24.59 9.38
CA PHE A 213 13.33 -23.91 8.14
C PHE A 213 14.65 -23.12 8.25
N ALA A 214 14.87 -22.39 9.34
CA ALA A 214 16.09 -21.61 9.54
C ALA A 214 17.33 -22.53 9.58
N GLN A 215 17.25 -23.64 10.32
CA GLN A 215 18.32 -24.64 10.36
C GLN A 215 18.56 -25.27 8.98
N PHE A 216 17.49 -25.69 8.29
CA PHE A 216 17.56 -26.21 6.94
C PHE A 216 18.24 -25.23 5.99
N GLN A 217 17.83 -23.96 6.00
CA GLN A 217 18.38 -22.93 5.12
C GLN A 217 19.89 -22.77 5.32
N ARG A 218 20.36 -22.79 6.57
CA ARG A 218 21.79 -22.72 6.91
C ARG A 218 22.60 -23.93 6.46
N GLN A 219 21.97 -25.09 6.32
CA GLN A 219 22.64 -26.31 5.86
C GLN A 219 22.60 -26.44 4.34
N TRP A 220 21.50 -26.03 3.72
CA TRP A 220 21.27 -26.19 2.29
C TRP A 220 21.97 -25.11 1.45
N LEU A 221 21.97 -23.85 1.90
CA LEU A 221 22.59 -22.75 1.15
C LEU A 221 24.09 -22.61 1.50
N LYS A 222 24.88 -23.60 1.07
CA LYS A 222 26.34 -23.67 1.22
C LYS A 222 26.97 -24.28 -0.02
N GLU A 223 28.29 -24.13 -0.15
CA GLU A 223 29.12 -24.77 -1.18
C GLU A 223 28.50 -24.58 -2.58
N ASP A 224 28.32 -25.66 -3.35
CA ASP A 224 27.86 -25.64 -4.73
C ASP A 224 26.52 -24.89 -4.94
N VAL A 225 25.59 -24.98 -3.97
CA VAL A 225 24.29 -24.29 -4.07
C VAL A 225 24.51 -22.79 -3.99
N LEU A 226 25.33 -22.34 -3.04
CA LEU A 226 25.65 -20.93 -2.87
C LEU A 226 26.41 -20.40 -4.08
N ASP A 227 27.39 -21.15 -4.59
CA ASP A 227 28.18 -20.74 -5.75
C ASP A 227 27.32 -20.62 -7.01
N THR A 228 26.37 -21.54 -7.21
CA THR A 228 25.43 -21.46 -8.34
C THR A 228 24.54 -20.22 -8.24
N GLN A 229 24.00 -19.94 -7.05
CA GLN A 229 23.20 -18.75 -6.79
C GLN A 229 24.00 -17.46 -7.05
N LEU A 230 25.23 -17.39 -6.53
CA LEU A 230 26.12 -16.25 -6.73
C LEU A 230 26.55 -16.07 -8.19
N ALA A 231 26.79 -17.15 -8.93
CA ALA A 231 27.22 -17.08 -10.33
C ALA A 231 26.17 -16.39 -11.21
N TYR A 232 24.89 -16.74 -11.04
CA TYR A 232 23.79 -16.06 -11.73
C TYR A 232 23.78 -14.55 -11.42
N TRP A 233 23.81 -14.19 -10.13
CA TRP A 233 23.74 -12.79 -9.73
C TRP A 233 24.97 -11.97 -10.15
N LYS A 234 26.17 -12.56 -10.11
CA LYS A 234 27.39 -11.96 -10.66
C LYS A 234 27.27 -11.67 -12.15
N GLY A 235 26.64 -12.55 -12.92
CA GLY A 235 26.34 -12.32 -14.33
C GLY A 235 25.29 -11.22 -14.53
N GLN A 236 24.14 -11.35 -13.86
CA GLN A 236 23.00 -10.45 -13.99
C GLN A 236 23.29 -9.00 -13.54
N LEU A 237 24.18 -8.84 -12.57
CA LEU A 237 24.60 -7.56 -12.00
C LEU A 237 26.07 -7.27 -12.31
N SER A 238 26.56 -7.72 -13.47
CA SER A 238 27.93 -7.46 -13.94
C SER A 238 28.11 -6.04 -14.52
N GLY A 239 29.34 -5.53 -14.52
CA GLY A 239 29.66 -4.21 -15.05
C GLY A 239 29.09 -3.06 -14.21
N ASP A 240 29.02 -1.86 -14.80
CA ASP A 240 28.54 -0.68 -14.08
C ASP A 240 27.05 -0.80 -13.78
N LEU A 241 26.69 -0.67 -12.50
CA LEU A 241 25.30 -0.76 -12.06
C LEU A 241 24.60 0.61 -12.19
N PRO A 242 23.52 0.73 -12.98
CA PRO A 242 22.86 2.01 -13.19
C PRO A 242 22.14 2.47 -11.92
N VAL A 243 22.44 3.69 -11.48
CA VAL A 243 21.59 4.40 -10.51
C VAL A 243 20.51 5.13 -11.30
N LEU A 244 19.24 4.87 -11.00
CA LEU A 244 18.15 5.56 -11.66
C LEU A 244 18.15 7.06 -11.32
N GLU A 245 18.11 7.89 -12.35
CA GLU A 245 18.05 9.35 -12.28
C GLU A 245 16.71 9.82 -12.84
N LEU A 246 15.76 10.05 -11.94
CA LEU A 246 14.48 10.63 -12.31
C LEU A 246 14.54 12.16 -12.17
N PRO A 247 13.85 12.90 -13.05
CA PRO A 247 13.56 14.30 -12.78
C PRO A 247 12.82 14.45 -11.43
N THR A 248 13.30 15.33 -10.56
CA THR A 248 12.70 15.63 -9.25
C THR A 248 12.18 17.07 -9.19
N ASP A 249 11.20 17.32 -8.34
CA ASP A 249 10.67 18.66 -8.09
C ASP A 249 11.58 19.46 -7.13
N HIS A 250 12.31 18.74 -6.28
CA HIS A 250 13.20 19.26 -5.28
C HIS A 250 14.60 18.63 -5.41
N PRO A 251 15.67 19.37 -5.10
CA PRO A 251 17.02 18.80 -5.09
C PRO A 251 17.12 17.70 -4.03
N ALA A 252 17.94 16.67 -4.30
CA ALA A 252 18.15 15.60 -3.35
C ALA A 252 18.73 16.16 -2.03
N PRO A 253 18.19 15.75 -0.87
CA PRO A 253 18.71 16.19 0.42
C PRO A 253 20.10 15.59 0.68
N ALA A 254 20.92 16.30 1.46
CA ALA A 254 22.27 15.83 1.83
C ALA A 254 22.27 14.57 2.69
N MET A 255 21.20 14.34 3.45
CA MET A 255 20.98 13.14 4.26
C MET A 255 19.72 12.42 3.80
N PRO A 256 19.69 11.07 3.83
CA PRO A 256 18.49 10.31 3.53
C PRO A 256 17.30 10.71 4.40
N THR A 257 16.14 10.89 3.77
CA THR A 257 14.88 11.14 4.46
C THR A 257 13.90 10.00 4.17
N TYR A 258 13.02 9.75 5.14
CA TYR A 258 12.00 8.70 5.05
C TYR A 258 10.59 9.27 5.01
N GLN A 259 10.41 10.59 5.02
CA GLN A 259 9.09 11.19 4.89
C GLN A 259 8.53 10.93 3.49
N GLY A 260 7.31 10.43 3.45
CA GLY A 260 6.66 10.02 2.21
C GLY A 260 5.18 10.33 2.18
N ALA A 261 4.62 10.26 0.98
CA ALA A 261 3.19 10.34 0.72
C ALA A 261 2.84 9.30 -0.35
N ALA A 262 1.55 9.15 -0.64
CA ALA A 262 1.04 8.21 -1.62
C ALA A 262 0.04 8.91 -2.54
N GLN A 263 0.07 8.55 -3.83
CA GLN A 263 -1.00 8.87 -4.76
C GLN A 263 -1.66 7.60 -5.28
N TYR A 264 -2.93 7.73 -5.65
CA TYR A 264 -3.79 6.61 -5.97
C TYR A 264 -4.40 6.78 -7.36
N LEU A 265 -4.45 5.69 -8.09
CA LEU A 265 -5.14 5.60 -9.36
C LEU A 265 -5.91 4.29 -9.42
N GLU A 266 -7.17 4.33 -9.85
CA GLU A 266 -7.97 3.13 -10.06
C GLU A 266 -8.04 2.80 -11.55
N LEU A 267 -7.35 1.74 -11.96
CA LEU A 267 -7.38 1.26 -13.34
C LEU A 267 -8.67 0.50 -13.63
N PRO A 268 -9.34 0.77 -14.76
CA PRO A 268 -10.61 0.16 -15.07
C PRO A 268 -10.46 -1.33 -15.43
N GLY A 269 -11.47 -2.14 -15.09
CA GLY A 269 -11.40 -3.60 -15.22
C GLY A 269 -11.25 -4.11 -16.66
N ASN A 270 -11.77 -3.38 -17.64
CA ASN A 270 -11.57 -3.67 -19.06
C ASN A 270 -10.10 -3.55 -19.48
N LEU A 271 -9.38 -2.52 -19.01
CA LEU A 271 -7.95 -2.35 -19.26
C LEU A 271 -7.15 -3.49 -18.65
N ILE A 272 -7.45 -3.87 -17.40
CA ILE A 272 -6.79 -5.01 -16.74
C ILE A 272 -7.05 -6.32 -17.49
N THR A 273 -8.26 -6.54 -17.99
CA THR A 273 -8.61 -7.72 -18.79
C THR A 273 -7.83 -7.76 -20.10
N SER A 274 -7.68 -6.61 -20.76
CA SER A 274 -6.88 -6.48 -21.98
C SER A 274 -5.39 -6.71 -21.72
N LEU A 275 -4.83 -6.20 -20.61
CA LEU A 275 -3.44 -6.43 -20.20
C LEU A 275 -3.18 -7.91 -19.86
N LYS A 276 -4.12 -8.58 -19.17
CA LYS A 276 -4.06 -10.04 -18.95
C LYS A 276 -4.06 -10.80 -20.27
N SER A 277 -4.90 -10.38 -21.21
CA SER A 277 -4.97 -10.98 -22.55
C SER A 277 -3.69 -10.75 -23.36
N LEU A 278 -3.07 -9.57 -23.25
CA LEU A 278 -1.77 -9.28 -23.83
C LEU A 278 -0.69 -10.21 -23.26
N GLY A 279 -0.64 -10.35 -21.93
CA GLY A 279 0.28 -11.28 -21.26
C GLY A 279 0.06 -12.72 -21.74
N TYR A 280 -1.19 -13.18 -21.81
CA TYR A 280 -1.53 -14.51 -22.31
C TYR A 280 -1.03 -14.76 -23.75
N ARG A 281 -1.23 -13.80 -24.67
CA ARG A 281 -0.74 -13.92 -26.06
C ARG A 281 0.79 -13.96 -26.15
N GLN A 282 1.47 -13.24 -25.26
CA GLN A 282 2.93 -13.20 -25.21
C GLN A 282 3.54 -14.29 -24.32
N GLY A 283 2.71 -15.15 -23.71
CA GLY A 283 3.17 -16.23 -22.83
C GLY A 283 3.75 -15.77 -21.49
N VAL A 284 3.40 -14.56 -21.02
CA VAL A 284 3.93 -13.95 -19.80
C VAL A 284 2.81 -13.59 -18.81
N SER A 285 3.17 -13.47 -17.54
CA SER A 285 2.22 -13.12 -16.48
C SER A 285 1.85 -11.62 -16.52
N LEU A 286 0.71 -11.27 -15.90
CA LEU A 286 0.34 -9.85 -15.70
C LEU A 286 1.42 -9.07 -14.94
N PHE A 287 2.14 -9.71 -14.01
CA PHE A 287 3.28 -9.11 -13.31
C PHE A 287 4.36 -8.66 -14.29
N ILE A 288 4.77 -9.50 -15.24
CA ILE A 288 5.78 -9.17 -16.25
C ILE A 288 5.29 -8.02 -17.13
N VAL A 289 4.02 -8.04 -17.55
CA VAL A 289 3.44 -6.95 -18.37
C VAL A 289 3.51 -5.61 -17.64
N LEU A 290 3.05 -5.56 -16.38
CA LEU A 290 3.01 -4.33 -15.60
C LEU A 290 4.42 -3.86 -15.19
N LEU A 291 5.33 -4.77 -14.89
CA LEU A 291 6.73 -4.45 -14.61
C LEU A 291 7.43 -3.88 -15.86
N ALA A 292 7.21 -4.48 -17.03
CA ALA A 292 7.74 -3.97 -18.29
C ALA A 292 7.18 -2.57 -18.58
N ALA A 293 5.87 -2.36 -18.43
CA ALA A 293 5.26 -1.04 -18.57
C ALA A 293 5.83 -0.02 -17.58
N PHE A 294 6.07 -0.42 -16.32
CA PHE A 294 6.69 0.46 -15.32
C PHE A 294 8.14 0.80 -15.70
N LYS A 295 8.94 -0.16 -16.15
CA LYS A 295 10.30 0.09 -16.66
C LYS A 295 10.29 1.01 -17.88
N THR A 296 9.33 0.84 -18.79
CA THR A 296 9.12 1.76 -19.91
C THR A 296 8.81 3.17 -19.42
N LEU A 297 7.91 3.33 -18.43
CA LEU A 297 7.62 4.63 -17.83
C LEU A 297 8.90 5.28 -17.30
N LEU A 298 9.70 4.56 -16.52
CA LEU A 298 10.97 5.05 -15.98
C LEU A 298 11.97 5.42 -17.08
N HIS A 299 12.07 4.62 -18.15
CA HIS A 299 12.89 4.91 -19.33
C HIS A 299 12.42 6.20 -20.03
N ARG A 300 11.10 6.41 -20.18
CA ARG A 300 10.54 7.60 -20.83
C ARG A 300 10.68 8.88 -20.02
N TYR A 301 10.90 8.79 -18.70
CA TYR A 301 11.20 9.93 -17.82
C TYR A 301 12.71 10.21 -17.70
N SER A 302 13.53 9.18 -17.52
CA SER A 302 14.97 9.32 -17.27
C SER A 302 15.81 9.39 -18.56
N GLY A 303 15.31 8.79 -19.65
CA GLY A 303 16.10 8.53 -20.85
C GLY A 303 17.11 7.37 -20.69
N GLN A 304 17.24 6.77 -19.51
CA GLN A 304 18.16 5.67 -19.25
C GLN A 304 17.69 4.39 -19.92
N GLN A 305 18.61 3.65 -20.53
CA GLN A 305 18.34 2.38 -21.21
C GLN A 305 18.53 1.18 -20.29
N ASP A 306 19.40 1.26 -19.29
CA ASP A 306 19.58 0.19 -18.31
C ASP A 306 18.90 0.55 -16.99
N ILE A 307 17.92 -0.25 -16.58
CA ILE A 307 17.06 0.04 -15.43
C ILE A 307 16.98 -1.14 -14.48
N ILE A 308 17.35 -0.90 -13.23
CA ILE A 308 17.13 -1.81 -12.11
C ILE A 308 15.83 -1.40 -11.38
N VAL A 309 14.94 -2.36 -11.17
CA VAL A 309 13.76 -2.21 -10.30
C VAL A 309 13.83 -3.32 -9.25
N CYS A 310 13.73 -2.95 -7.96
CA CYS A 310 13.62 -3.94 -6.91
C CYS A 310 12.22 -4.55 -6.89
N SER A 311 12.10 -5.83 -6.54
CA SER A 311 10.80 -6.45 -6.31
C SER A 311 10.83 -7.37 -5.09
N PRO A 312 9.85 -7.30 -4.17
CA PRO A 312 9.77 -8.23 -3.07
C PRO A 312 9.27 -9.59 -3.55
N VAL A 313 9.89 -10.65 -3.07
CA VAL A 313 9.45 -12.03 -3.28
C VAL A 313 9.07 -12.65 -1.94
N ALA A 314 8.07 -13.52 -1.94
CA ALA A 314 7.57 -14.12 -0.70
C ALA A 314 8.56 -15.12 -0.07
N GLY A 315 9.51 -15.66 -0.84
CA GLY A 315 10.47 -16.67 -0.37
C GLY A 315 9.82 -18.01 0.05
N ARG A 316 8.64 -18.33 -0.50
CA ARG A 316 7.82 -19.50 -0.13
C ARG A 316 7.52 -20.42 -1.32
N TYR A 317 8.57 -20.96 -1.92
CA TYR A 317 8.47 -21.88 -3.06
C TYR A 317 8.22 -23.33 -2.61
N ARG A 318 8.65 -23.69 -1.40
CA ARG A 318 8.41 -25.01 -0.78
C ARG A 318 7.00 -25.13 -0.24
N VAL A 319 6.39 -26.31 -0.37
CA VAL A 319 5.01 -26.54 0.12
C VAL A 319 4.96 -26.48 1.65
N GLU A 320 6.05 -26.89 2.28
CA GLU A 320 6.25 -26.97 3.72
C GLU A 320 6.25 -25.57 4.38
N THR A 321 6.73 -24.53 3.67
CA THR A 321 6.83 -23.16 4.23
C THR A 321 5.59 -22.28 3.99
N LYS A 322 4.67 -22.69 3.12
CA LYS A 322 3.47 -21.90 2.76
C LYS A 322 2.52 -21.64 3.93
N LYS A 323 2.54 -22.52 4.94
CA LYS A 323 1.66 -22.49 6.12
C LYS A 323 2.36 -22.02 7.39
N LEU A 324 3.62 -21.61 7.31
CA LEU A 324 4.37 -21.14 8.47
C LEU A 324 4.21 -19.64 8.66
N ILE A 325 4.07 -19.21 9.91
CA ILE A 325 4.34 -17.82 10.27
C ILE A 325 5.85 -17.64 10.41
N GLY A 326 6.39 -16.50 9.95
CA GLY A 326 7.82 -16.19 10.04
C GLY A 326 8.29 -15.20 8.97
N TYR A 327 9.58 -14.88 8.99
CA TYR A 327 10.21 -14.00 8.00
C TYR A 327 10.79 -14.80 6.82
N PHE A 328 10.08 -14.82 5.69
CA PHE A 328 10.54 -15.51 4.47
C PHE A 328 10.81 -14.55 3.30
N SER A 329 10.31 -13.32 3.42
CA SER A 329 10.40 -12.35 2.34
C SER A 329 11.84 -12.01 1.99
N ASN A 330 12.11 -11.92 0.69
CA ASN A 330 13.39 -11.47 0.14
C ASN A 330 13.13 -10.36 -0.88
N VAL A 331 14.19 -9.69 -1.35
CA VAL A 331 14.11 -8.69 -2.42
C VAL A 331 15.03 -9.13 -3.55
N VAL A 332 14.57 -9.03 -4.79
CA VAL A 332 15.37 -9.31 -5.99
C VAL A 332 15.58 -8.04 -6.80
N LEU A 333 16.73 -7.93 -7.45
CA LEU A 333 17.07 -6.82 -8.34
C LEU A 333 16.81 -7.23 -9.79
N LEU A 334 15.81 -6.61 -10.41
CA LEU A 334 15.43 -6.91 -11.78
C LEU A 334 16.09 -5.88 -12.71
N ARG A 335 17.35 -6.11 -13.10
CA ARG A 335 18.07 -5.30 -14.09
C ARG A 335 17.60 -5.66 -15.50
N THR A 336 17.29 -4.67 -16.34
CA THR A 336 16.88 -4.91 -17.72
C THR A 336 17.45 -3.84 -18.62
N ASP A 337 17.96 -4.25 -19.77
CA ASP A 337 18.35 -3.37 -20.86
C ASP A 337 17.16 -3.08 -21.79
N LEU A 338 16.86 -1.80 -21.96
CA LEU A 338 15.85 -1.20 -22.82
C LEU A 338 16.51 -0.49 -24.03
N GLY A 339 17.81 -0.67 -24.23
CA GLY A 339 18.56 -0.20 -25.38
C GLY A 339 18.14 -0.86 -26.69
N GLU A 340 18.59 -0.27 -27.80
CA GLU A 340 18.29 -0.69 -29.18
C GLU A 340 16.82 -0.50 -29.63
N ASP A 341 16.04 0.25 -28.85
CA ASP A 341 14.65 0.60 -29.14
C ASP A 341 13.77 -0.61 -29.50
N PRO A 342 13.63 -1.59 -28.59
CA PRO A 342 12.85 -2.79 -28.84
C PRO A 342 11.36 -2.43 -29.02
N ASP A 343 10.62 -3.29 -29.70
CA ASP A 343 9.17 -3.29 -29.54
C ASP A 343 8.77 -3.80 -28.16
N PHE A 344 7.51 -3.56 -27.76
CA PHE A 344 7.08 -3.97 -26.44
C PHE A 344 7.12 -5.50 -26.23
N ALA A 345 6.90 -6.30 -27.28
CA ALA A 345 7.03 -7.75 -27.21
C ALA A 345 8.48 -8.19 -26.90
N GLY A 346 9.47 -7.56 -27.53
CA GLY A 346 10.89 -7.74 -27.26
C GLY A 346 11.25 -7.34 -25.83
N LEU A 347 10.71 -6.23 -25.33
CA LEU A 347 10.89 -5.85 -23.92
C LEU A 347 10.26 -6.87 -22.97
N LEU A 348 9.05 -7.37 -23.24
CA LEU A 348 8.41 -8.41 -22.43
C LEU A 348 9.26 -9.68 -22.36
N ALA A 349 9.89 -10.08 -23.47
CA ALA A 349 10.80 -11.23 -23.48
C ALA A 349 12.02 -10.99 -22.57
N ARG A 350 12.68 -9.82 -22.68
CA ARG A 350 13.82 -9.45 -21.82
C ARG A 350 13.43 -9.42 -20.35
N VAL A 351 12.30 -8.79 -20.00
CA VAL A 351 11.81 -8.74 -18.61
C VAL A 351 11.43 -10.13 -18.10
N SER A 352 10.81 -10.96 -18.95
CA SER A 352 10.45 -12.34 -18.59
C SER A 352 11.68 -13.18 -18.25
N GLU A 353 12.73 -13.13 -19.07
CA GLU A 353 14.00 -13.82 -18.82
C GLU A 353 14.59 -13.44 -17.46
N VAL A 354 14.69 -12.13 -17.20
CA VAL A 354 15.22 -11.59 -15.93
C VAL A 354 14.38 -12.02 -14.73
N VAL A 355 13.06 -11.96 -14.84
CA VAL A 355 12.15 -12.35 -13.74
C VAL A 355 12.25 -13.83 -13.44
N LEU A 356 12.31 -14.68 -14.47
CA LEU A 356 12.41 -16.13 -14.30
C LEU A 356 13.77 -16.52 -13.71
N GLY A 357 14.87 -15.97 -14.25
CA GLY A 357 16.21 -16.19 -13.70
C GLY A 357 16.31 -15.73 -12.25
N ALA A 358 15.76 -14.55 -11.91
CA ALA A 358 15.74 -14.05 -10.54
C ALA A 358 14.90 -14.95 -9.62
N ASN A 359 13.81 -15.52 -10.12
CA ASN A 359 12.96 -16.42 -9.35
C ASN A 359 13.66 -17.77 -9.06
N GLU A 360 14.44 -18.31 -9.99
CA GLU A 360 15.23 -19.53 -9.76
C GLU A 360 16.40 -19.29 -8.79
N HIS A 361 16.86 -18.04 -8.68
CA HIS A 361 17.99 -17.65 -7.81
C HIS A 361 17.59 -16.75 -6.64
N GLN A 362 16.30 -16.79 -6.24
CA GLN A 362 15.77 -15.92 -5.18
C GLN A 362 16.14 -16.38 -3.76
N ASP A 363 16.77 -17.54 -3.65
CA ASP A 363 17.19 -18.15 -2.39
C ASP A 363 18.39 -17.46 -1.76
N LEU A 364 19.21 -16.79 -2.57
CA LEU A 364 20.31 -15.96 -2.07
C LEU A 364 19.76 -14.80 -1.25
N PRO A 365 20.11 -14.68 0.03
CA PRO A 365 19.68 -13.56 0.87
C PRO A 365 20.15 -12.24 0.27
N PHE A 366 19.25 -11.27 0.14
CA PHE A 366 19.57 -9.98 -0.47
C PHE A 366 20.78 -9.29 0.15
N GLN A 367 21.01 -9.40 1.47
CA GLN A 367 22.18 -8.78 2.08
C GLN A 367 23.48 -9.42 1.61
N GLN A 368 23.52 -10.75 1.53
CA GLN A 368 24.69 -11.46 1.03
C GLN A 368 24.98 -11.08 -0.42
N LEU A 369 23.94 -10.88 -1.23
CA LEU A 369 24.06 -10.36 -2.58
C LEU A 369 24.67 -8.94 -2.61
N VAL A 370 24.15 -8.03 -1.77
CA VAL A 370 24.63 -6.66 -1.66
C VAL A 370 26.08 -6.59 -1.22
N ASP A 371 26.46 -7.38 -0.20
CA ASP A 371 27.82 -7.38 0.33
C ASP A 371 28.81 -8.01 -0.66
N THR A 372 28.42 -9.11 -1.32
CA THR A 372 29.32 -9.82 -2.25
C THR A 372 29.58 -9.04 -3.53
N LEU A 373 28.62 -8.23 -3.98
CA LEU A 373 28.73 -7.44 -5.22
C LEU A 373 28.94 -5.95 -4.94
N GLU A 374 29.12 -5.56 -3.68
CA GLU A 374 29.28 -4.17 -3.24
C GLU A 374 28.22 -3.22 -3.84
N ILE A 375 26.96 -3.67 -3.86
CA ILE A 375 25.88 -2.95 -4.54
C ILE A 375 25.64 -1.60 -3.85
N PRO A 376 25.70 -0.47 -4.57
CA PRO A 376 25.47 0.85 -3.98
C PRO A 376 24.08 0.97 -3.35
N SER A 377 24.03 1.44 -2.09
CA SER A 377 22.79 1.63 -1.33
C SER A 377 21.76 2.52 -2.05
N LEU A 378 22.22 3.46 -2.87
CA LEU A 378 21.36 4.32 -3.70
C LEU A 378 20.45 3.49 -4.62
N ILE A 379 20.98 2.47 -5.31
CA ILE A 379 20.21 1.60 -6.21
C ILE A 379 19.07 0.94 -5.45
N LEU A 380 19.36 0.45 -4.23
CA LEU A 380 18.44 -0.26 -3.37
C LEU A 380 17.33 0.63 -2.78
N SER A 381 17.41 1.94 -3.00
CA SER A 381 16.45 2.93 -2.48
C SER A 381 15.77 3.76 -3.58
N ARG A 382 16.03 3.51 -4.87
CA ARG A 382 15.38 4.25 -5.96
C ARG A 382 13.96 3.77 -6.19
N THR A 383 13.79 2.51 -6.63
CA THR A 383 12.50 2.02 -7.10
C THR A 383 12.17 0.61 -6.61
N LEU A 384 10.90 0.44 -6.23
CA LEU A 384 10.32 -0.86 -5.89
C LEU A 384 9.02 -1.06 -6.70
N PHE A 385 8.80 -2.28 -7.18
CA PHE A 385 7.56 -2.69 -7.83
C PHE A 385 6.97 -3.93 -7.16
N SER A 386 5.67 -3.90 -6.84
CA SER A 386 4.93 -5.05 -6.33
C SER A 386 3.52 -5.17 -6.89
N LEU A 387 3.09 -6.39 -7.17
CA LEU A 387 1.72 -6.72 -7.55
C LEU A 387 1.13 -7.72 -6.55
N GLN A 388 -0.05 -7.42 -6.02
CA GLN A 388 -0.86 -8.37 -5.28
C GLN A 388 -1.89 -8.99 -6.23
N ASN A 389 -2.01 -10.31 -6.24
CA ASN A 389 -2.90 -11.01 -7.18
C ASN A 389 -4.29 -11.32 -6.60
N VAL A 390 -4.47 -11.16 -5.28
CA VAL A 390 -5.71 -11.53 -4.58
C VAL A 390 -6.29 -10.29 -3.89
N PRO A 391 -7.59 -10.01 -4.04
CA PRO A 391 -8.23 -8.88 -3.36
C PRO A 391 -8.25 -9.10 -1.85
N SER A 392 -8.05 -8.00 -1.11
CA SER A 392 -8.31 -7.96 0.32
C SER A 392 -9.82 -7.98 0.55
N GLN A 393 -10.41 -9.16 0.68
CA GLN A 393 -11.82 -9.32 1.05
C GLN A 393 -11.97 -9.31 2.58
N PRO A 394 -13.10 -8.81 3.12
CA PRO A 394 -13.46 -9.05 4.51
C PRO A 394 -13.42 -10.54 4.81
N LEU A 395 -12.87 -10.88 5.96
CA LEU A 395 -12.85 -12.24 6.48
C LEU A 395 -13.97 -12.35 7.51
N GLU A 396 -14.88 -13.30 7.29
CA GLU A 396 -15.96 -13.59 8.24
C GLU A 396 -15.40 -14.40 9.41
N LEU A 397 -15.64 -13.93 10.63
CA LEU A 397 -15.33 -14.62 11.87
C LEU A 397 -16.53 -15.47 12.32
N THR A 398 -17.72 -14.90 12.18
CA THR A 398 -19.04 -15.51 12.36
C THR A 398 -19.99 -14.87 11.34
N PRO A 399 -21.21 -15.41 11.13
CA PRO A 399 -22.18 -14.82 10.19
C PRO A 399 -22.52 -13.35 10.45
N ASP A 400 -22.31 -12.87 11.67
CA ASP A 400 -22.61 -11.51 12.12
C ASP A 400 -21.35 -10.66 12.45
N LEU A 401 -20.14 -11.19 12.25
CA LEU A 401 -18.88 -10.50 12.53
C LEU A 401 -17.88 -10.67 11.40
N ALA A 402 -17.45 -9.56 10.80
CA ALA A 402 -16.42 -9.54 9.77
C ALA A 402 -15.23 -8.65 10.19
N ILE A 403 -14.03 -9.07 9.81
CA ILE A 403 -12.80 -8.28 9.92
C ILE A 403 -12.36 -7.83 8.53
N SER A 404 -12.01 -6.56 8.37
CA SER A 404 -11.47 -6.02 7.12
C SER A 404 -10.23 -5.17 7.38
N PRO A 405 -9.24 -5.18 6.47
CA PRO A 405 -8.07 -4.30 6.60
C PRO A 405 -8.48 -2.83 6.56
N LEU A 406 -7.83 -2.01 7.38
CA LEU A 406 -7.97 -0.55 7.37
C LEU A 406 -6.64 0.08 6.95
N ASP A 407 -6.62 0.70 5.76
CA ASP A 407 -5.45 1.43 5.26
C ASP A 407 -5.34 2.75 6.04
N ILE A 408 -4.30 2.88 6.88
CA ILE A 408 -3.90 4.13 7.53
C ILE A 408 -2.62 4.61 6.85
N GLU A 409 -2.55 5.86 6.39
CA GLU A 409 -1.32 6.38 5.76
C GLU A 409 -0.20 6.55 6.80
N GLU A 410 1.01 6.11 6.43
CA GLU A 410 2.19 6.07 7.33
C GLU A 410 2.97 7.38 7.33
N GLY A 411 2.87 8.16 6.25
CA GLY A 411 3.78 9.28 6.02
C GLY A 411 5.24 8.85 5.79
N ILE A 412 5.51 7.58 5.49
CA ILE A 412 6.87 7.01 5.32
C ILE A 412 7.08 6.46 3.90
N ALA A 413 8.27 6.70 3.33
CA ALA A 413 8.75 6.14 2.06
C ALA A 413 10.24 5.74 2.15
N ASN A 414 10.52 4.44 2.05
CA ASN A 414 11.89 3.89 2.03
C ASN A 414 12.54 3.93 0.64
N PHE A 415 11.73 4.10 -0.40
CA PHE A 415 12.17 4.21 -1.80
C PHE A 415 11.79 5.59 -2.33
N ASP A 416 12.55 6.11 -3.29
CA ASP A 416 12.19 7.35 -3.98
C ASP A 416 10.81 7.20 -4.64
N LEU A 417 10.58 6.05 -5.29
CA LEU A 417 9.26 5.62 -5.78
C LEU A 417 9.00 4.14 -5.45
N PHE A 418 7.79 3.84 -4.95
CA PHE A 418 7.29 2.48 -4.79
C PHE A 418 5.90 2.36 -5.43
N LEU A 419 5.85 1.68 -6.58
CA LEU A 419 4.59 1.32 -7.23
C LEU A 419 4.07 -0.01 -6.70
N SER A 420 2.93 0.03 -6.02
CA SER A 420 2.20 -1.14 -5.53
C SER A 420 0.84 -1.22 -6.21
N MET A 421 0.51 -2.38 -6.76
CA MET A 421 -0.79 -2.61 -7.41
C MET A 421 -1.55 -3.74 -6.71
N LYS A 422 -2.85 -3.54 -6.46
CA LYS A 422 -3.73 -4.55 -5.83
C LYS A 422 -5.13 -4.53 -6.45
N PRO A 423 -5.79 -5.69 -6.64
CA PRO A 423 -7.16 -5.74 -7.13
C PRO A 423 -8.14 -5.14 -6.13
N LYS A 424 -9.20 -4.51 -6.65
CA LYS A 424 -10.32 -3.93 -5.91
C LYS A 424 -11.62 -4.28 -6.64
N GLY A 425 -12.19 -5.44 -6.32
CA GLY A 425 -13.29 -5.99 -7.11
C GLY A 425 -12.80 -6.28 -8.54
N GLU A 426 -13.45 -5.67 -9.54
CA GLU A 426 -13.09 -5.82 -10.96
C GLU A 426 -12.00 -4.83 -11.41
N THR A 427 -11.70 -3.79 -10.63
CA THR A 427 -10.68 -2.79 -10.92
C THR A 427 -9.35 -3.12 -10.25
N MET A 428 -8.32 -2.32 -10.53
CA MET A 428 -7.02 -2.43 -9.86
C MET A 428 -6.60 -1.07 -9.30
N ILE A 429 -6.37 -1.01 -8.00
CA ILE A 429 -5.76 0.16 -7.36
C ILE A 429 -4.26 0.12 -7.61
N CYS A 430 -3.73 1.20 -8.17
CA CYS A 430 -2.32 1.56 -8.19
C CYS A 430 -2.05 2.56 -7.07
N VAL A 431 -1.03 2.29 -6.27
CA VAL A 431 -0.53 3.20 -5.24
C VAL A 431 0.92 3.50 -5.54
N LEU A 432 1.22 4.76 -5.84
CA LEU A 432 2.58 5.23 -6.01
C LEU A 432 2.99 6.00 -4.76
N ARG A 433 3.80 5.36 -3.91
CA ARG A 433 4.42 5.99 -2.74
C ARG A 433 5.73 6.65 -3.13
N TYR A 434 6.01 7.81 -2.54
CA TYR A 434 7.16 8.61 -2.92
C TYR A 434 7.71 9.42 -1.75
N LYS A 435 8.99 9.79 -1.82
CA LYS A 435 9.61 10.72 -0.87
C LYS A 435 9.19 12.15 -1.15
N THR A 436 8.57 12.81 -0.17
CA THR A 436 8.11 14.21 -0.31
C THR A 436 9.28 15.20 -0.40
N ALA A 437 10.48 14.81 0.04
CA ALA A 437 11.69 15.58 -0.14
C ALA A 437 12.17 15.65 -1.60
N LEU A 438 11.66 14.79 -2.49
CA LEU A 438 12.05 14.72 -3.90
C LEU A 438 10.93 15.14 -4.84
N PHE A 439 9.69 14.74 -4.54
CA PHE A 439 8.56 14.90 -5.45
C PHE A 439 7.38 15.63 -4.82
N ALA A 440 6.71 16.45 -5.64
CA ALA A 440 5.44 17.06 -5.33
C ALA A 440 4.28 16.09 -5.65
N ALA A 441 3.18 16.21 -4.91
CA ALA A 441 1.97 15.42 -5.10
C ALA A 441 1.45 15.44 -6.55
N SER A 442 1.39 16.62 -7.16
CA SER A 442 0.90 16.82 -8.53
C SER A 442 1.77 16.17 -9.60
N SER A 443 3.09 16.06 -9.37
CA SER A 443 4.00 15.39 -10.30
C SER A 443 3.82 13.88 -10.27
N ILE A 444 3.49 13.31 -9.10
CA ILE A 444 3.22 11.89 -8.93
C ILE A 444 1.83 11.51 -9.45
N GLU A 445 0.81 12.37 -9.24
CA GLU A 445 -0.51 12.22 -9.87
C GLU A 445 -0.37 12.16 -11.40
N ARG A 446 0.40 13.10 -11.98
CA ARG A 446 0.69 13.10 -13.42
C ARG A 446 1.43 11.84 -13.88
N MET A 447 2.36 11.32 -13.08
CA MET A 447 3.07 10.09 -13.40
C MET A 447 2.12 8.89 -13.43
N LEU A 448 1.13 8.83 -12.54
CA LEU A 448 0.08 7.81 -12.58
C LEU A 448 -0.82 7.95 -13.81
N ASP A 449 -1.23 9.16 -14.17
CA ASP A 449 -2.00 9.40 -15.40
C ASP A 449 -1.22 8.97 -16.65
N ASN A 450 0.06 9.32 -16.71
CA ASN A 450 0.98 8.89 -17.78
C ASN A 450 1.14 7.38 -17.81
N PHE A 451 1.19 6.72 -16.64
CA PHE A 451 1.24 5.27 -16.56
C PHE A 451 -0.03 4.62 -17.11
N GLN A 452 -1.23 5.16 -16.79
CA GLN A 452 -2.47 4.67 -17.38
C GLN A 452 -2.48 4.84 -18.90
N GLY A 453 -2.17 6.04 -19.40
CA GLY A 453 -2.14 6.32 -20.83
C GLY A 453 -1.13 5.44 -21.56
N LEU A 454 0.01 5.14 -20.94
CA LEU A 454 0.98 4.18 -21.43
C LEU A 454 0.38 2.77 -21.52
N LEU A 455 -0.28 2.27 -20.48
CA LEU A 455 -0.93 0.96 -20.49
C LEU A 455 -2.00 0.84 -21.59
N GLU A 456 -2.80 1.89 -21.78
CA GLU A 456 -3.81 1.95 -22.84
C GLU A 456 -3.18 1.89 -24.24
N GLN A 457 -2.09 2.62 -24.47
CA GLN A 457 -1.34 2.58 -25.72
C GLN A 457 -0.71 1.21 -25.99
N LEU A 458 -0.12 0.58 -24.97
CA LEU A 458 0.48 -0.76 -25.09
C LEU A 458 -0.55 -1.84 -25.42
N VAL A 459 -1.78 -1.69 -24.91
CA VAL A 459 -2.90 -2.58 -25.28
C VAL A 459 -3.37 -2.31 -26.71
N ALA A 460 -3.48 -1.04 -27.11
CA ALA A 460 -3.98 -0.65 -28.43
C ALA A 460 -2.98 -0.98 -29.56
N LYS A 461 -1.67 -0.87 -29.29
CA LYS A 461 -0.58 -1.08 -30.25
C LYS A 461 0.54 -1.90 -29.59
N PRO A 462 0.37 -3.22 -29.43
CA PRO A 462 1.36 -4.06 -28.76
C PRO A 462 2.70 -4.19 -29.50
N ASP A 463 2.73 -3.88 -30.80
CA ASP A 463 3.93 -3.94 -31.64
C ASP A 463 4.64 -2.57 -31.74
N CYS A 464 4.26 -1.58 -30.92
CA CYS A 464 4.93 -0.28 -30.91
C CYS A 464 6.36 -0.37 -30.36
N ARG A 465 7.25 0.48 -30.88
CA ARG A 465 8.60 0.65 -30.33
C ARG A 465 8.56 1.53 -29.10
N LEU A 466 9.55 1.38 -28.22
CA LEU A 466 9.65 2.24 -27.03
C LEU A 466 9.82 3.72 -27.40
N SER A 467 10.43 4.02 -28.55
CA SER A 467 10.61 5.37 -29.07
C SER A 467 9.30 6.03 -29.53
N ASP A 468 8.33 5.23 -30.00
CA ASP A 468 7.00 5.69 -30.43
C ASP A 468 6.14 6.20 -29.26
N LEU A 469 6.45 5.75 -28.05
CA LEU A 469 5.74 6.15 -26.83
C LEU A 469 6.13 7.56 -26.40
N PRO A 470 5.25 8.35 -25.75
CA PRO A 470 5.59 9.70 -25.32
C PRO A 470 6.84 9.74 -24.42
N ARG A 471 7.66 10.79 -24.56
CA ARG A 471 8.60 11.17 -23.48
C ARG A 471 7.85 11.96 -22.43
N PHE A 472 8.16 11.72 -21.17
CA PHE A 472 7.52 12.41 -20.06
C PHE A 472 8.48 13.38 -19.39
N ASP A 473 7.92 14.45 -18.83
CA ASP A 473 8.64 15.47 -18.08
C ASP A 473 7.81 15.77 -16.84
N MET A 474 8.46 15.84 -15.68
CA MET A 474 7.79 16.12 -14.39
C MET A 474 7.22 17.53 -14.35
N LYS A 475 7.81 18.46 -15.12
CA LYS A 475 7.46 19.89 -15.13
C LYS A 475 6.52 20.29 -16.27
N LYS A 476 6.28 19.43 -17.25
CA LYS A 476 5.35 19.73 -18.36
C LYS A 476 4.01 19.07 -18.13
N ALA A 477 2.97 19.89 -18.07
CA ALA A 477 1.59 19.41 -18.23
C ALA A 477 1.44 18.69 -19.58
N PRO A 478 0.51 17.72 -19.70
CA PRO A 478 0.26 17.07 -20.98
C PRO A 478 -0.01 18.12 -22.05
N ARG A 479 0.74 18.00 -23.15
CA ARG A 479 0.49 18.71 -24.40
C ARG A 479 -0.66 17.97 -25.08
N SER A 480 -1.88 18.49 -25.03
CA SER A 480 -2.81 18.25 -26.15
C SER A 480 -2.29 19.06 -27.34
N PRO A 481 -2.11 18.46 -28.53
CA PRO A 481 -1.82 19.22 -29.73
C PRO A 481 -3.11 19.91 -30.16
N ASP A 482 -3.33 21.12 -29.63
CA ASP A 482 -4.23 22.20 -30.09
C ASP A 482 -4.87 22.91 -28.89
N ALA A 483 -4.09 23.75 -28.20
CA ALA A 483 -4.62 24.92 -27.49
C ALA A 483 -3.49 25.91 -27.20
N ALA A 484 -3.63 27.14 -27.69
CA ALA A 484 -2.81 28.28 -27.27
C ALA A 484 -2.91 28.50 -25.74
N PRO A 485 -1.91 29.12 -25.09
CA PRO A 485 -1.96 29.36 -23.66
C PRO A 485 -3.17 30.26 -23.34
N VAL A 486 -4.16 29.71 -22.66
CA VAL A 486 -5.23 30.50 -22.08
C VAL A 486 -4.66 31.09 -20.79
N GLU A 487 -4.13 32.31 -20.86
CA GLU A 487 -4.23 33.20 -19.72
C GLU A 487 -5.73 33.30 -19.39
N THR A 488 -6.17 32.69 -18.28
CA THR A 488 -7.54 32.87 -17.83
C THR A 488 -7.79 34.36 -17.65
N PRO A 489 -8.71 34.98 -18.44
CA PRO A 489 -8.96 36.41 -18.35
C PRO A 489 -9.34 36.77 -16.91
N TYR A 490 -8.80 37.87 -16.39
CA TYR A 490 -9.24 38.37 -15.08
C TYR A 490 -10.72 38.73 -15.15
N VAL A 491 -11.56 37.91 -14.51
CA VAL A 491 -12.98 38.18 -14.34
C VAL A 491 -13.19 38.76 -12.93
N PRO A 492 -13.67 40.01 -12.79
CA PRO A 492 -13.90 40.61 -11.49
C PRO A 492 -15.11 39.98 -10.77
N PRO A 493 -15.17 40.05 -9.43
CA PRO A 493 -16.34 39.66 -8.65
C PRO A 493 -17.65 40.28 -9.13
N ARG A 494 -18.67 39.44 -9.37
CA ARG A 494 -19.97 39.81 -9.96
C ARG A 494 -21.04 40.11 -8.91
N ASN A 495 -20.89 39.58 -7.69
CA ASN A 495 -21.82 39.76 -6.58
C ASN A 495 -21.07 39.99 -5.25
N GLU A 496 -21.80 40.39 -4.21
CA GLU A 496 -21.23 40.69 -2.89
C GLU A 496 -20.55 39.48 -2.24
N THR A 497 -21.08 38.26 -2.46
CA THR A 497 -20.48 37.02 -1.95
C THR A 497 -19.11 36.77 -2.59
N GLU A 498 -19.01 36.90 -3.92
CA GLU A 498 -17.74 36.77 -4.65
C GLU A 498 -16.74 37.85 -4.25
N LYS A 499 -17.19 39.10 -4.03
CA LYS A 499 -16.33 40.20 -3.59
C LYS A 499 -15.70 39.88 -2.24
N ALA A 500 -16.50 39.34 -1.32
CA ALA A 500 -16.04 39.04 0.02
C ALA A 500 -15.10 37.83 0.06
N ILE A 501 -15.39 36.77 -0.70
CA ILE A 501 -14.46 35.63 -0.87
C ILE A 501 -13.15 36.08 -1.54
N ALA A 502 -13.23 36.90 -2.59
CA ALA A 502 -12.05 37.44 -3.27
C ALA A 502 -11.16 38.25 -2.32
N SER A 503 -11.76 39.09 -1.46
CA SER A 503 -11.02 39.87 -0.45
C SER A 503 -10.29 38.96 0.55
N ILE A 504 -10.98 37.93 1.07
CA ILE A 504 -10.38 36.96 1.99
C ILE A 504 -9.22 36.22 1.32
N TRP A 505 -9.37 35.82 0.06
CA TRP A 505 -8.31 35.13 -0.67
C TRP A 505 -7.12 36.03 -0.97
N GLN A 506 -7.37 37.29 -1.34
CA GLN A 506 -6.30 38.28 -1.59
C GLN A 506 -5.49 38.55 -0.32
N GLU A 507 -6.17 38.66 0.83
CA GLU A 507 -5.54 38.85 2.14
C GLU A 507 -4.68 37.63 2.53
N VAL A 508 -5.24 36.43 2.45
CA VAL A 508 -4.55 35.21 2.91
C VAL A 508 -3.41 34.81 1.95
N LEU A 509 -3.59 35.00 0.64
CA LEU A 509 -2.60 34.65 -0.37
C LEU A 509 -1.61 35.78 -0.68
N LYS A 510 -1.80 36.97 -0.08
CA LYS A 510 -1.00 38.18 -0.30
C LYS A 510 -0.91 38.56 -1.79
N LYS A 511 -2.05 38.54 -2.50
CA LYS A 511 -2.15 38.88 -3.93
C LYS A 511 -3.07 40.05 -4.16
N ASN A 512 -2.68 40.96 -5.06
CA ASN A 512 -3.41 42.20 -5.32
C ASN A 512 -4.69 42.00 -6.17
N LYS A 513 -4.73 40.98 -7.03
CA LYS A 513 -5.88 40.66 -7.89
C LYS A 513 -6.02 39.15 -8.06
N ILE A 514 -7.24 38.65 -7.90
CA ILE A 514 -7.62 37.25 -8.12
C ILE A 514 -8.93 37.25 -8.89
N GLY A 515 -8.96 36.60 -10.06
CA GLY A 515 -10.17 36.47 -10.88
C GLY A 515 -11.11 35.42 -10.30
N ILE A 516 -12.42 35.55 -10.52
CA ILE A 516 -13.40 34.67 -9.86
C ILE A 516 -13.30 33.19 -10.26
N ASP A 517 -12.79 32.92 -11.45
CA ASP A 517 -12.60 31.57 -12.00
C ASP A 517 -11.19 31.04 -11.73
N ALA A 518 -10.33 31.83 -11.08
CA ALA A 518 -9.00 31.39 -10.71
C ALA A 518 -9.07 30.27 -9.68
N ASN A 519 -8.41 29.15 -9.97
CA ASN A 519 -8.33 28.04 -9.05
C ASN A 519 -7.37 28.38 -7.89
N PHE A 520 -7.85 28.19 -6.67
CA PHE A 520 -7.15 28.45 -5.41
C PHE A 520 -5.75 27.85 -5.39
N PHE A 521 -5.61 26.60 -5.85
CA PHE A 521 -4.35 25.87 -5.80
C PHE A 521 -3.37 26.37 -6.87
N ASP A 522 -3.88 26.72 -8.05
CA ASP A 522 -3.09 27.24 -9.17
C ASP A 522 -2.52 28.63 -8.85
N ILE A 523 -3.24 29.43 -8.05
CA ILE A 523 -2.78 30.75 -7.62
C ILE A 523 -1.91 30.71 -6.35
N GLY A 524 -1.41 29.54 -5.95
CA GLY A 524 -0.46 29.40 -4.83
C GLY A 524 -1.11 29.16 -3.46
N GLY A 525 -2.40 28.83 -3.44
CA GLY A 525 -3.08 28.35 -2.25
C GLY A 525 -2.60 26.96 -1.84
N ARG A 526 -2.29 26.79 -0.56
CA ARG A 526 -1.87 25.51 0.05
C ARG A 526 -2.80 25.17 1.21
N SER A 527 -2.80 23.91 1.68
CA SER A 527 -3.67 23.44 2.78
C SER A 527 -3.60 24.31 4.04
N LEU A 528 -2.44 24.91 4.34
CA LEU A 528 -2.25 25.82 5.47
C LEU A 528 -3.03 27.14 5.31
N ALA A 529 -3.24 27.61 4.08
CA ALA A 529 -4.03 28.81 3.76
C ALA A 529 -5.54 28.54 3.75
N MET A 530 -5.97 27.28 3.65
CA MET A 530 -7.39 26.89 3.61
C MET A 530 -8.09 27.13 4.96
N MET A 531 -7.43 26.81 6.08
CA MET A 531 -7.98 26.99 7.41
C MET A 531 -8.29 28.47 7.73
N PRO A 532 -7.35 29.42 7.55
CA PRO A 532 -7.63 30.84 7.71
C PRO A 532 -8.77 31.36 6.82
N ILE A 533 -8.86 30.87 5.58
CA ILE A 533 -9.93 31.25 4.65
C ILE A 533 -11.28 30.73 5.13
N CYS A 534 -11.36 29.45 5.53
CA CYS A 534 -12.58 28.86 6.06
C CYS A 534 -13.02 29.57 7.35
N MET A 535 -12.11 29.88 8.28
CA MET A 535 -12.43 30.62 9.50
C MET A 535 -12.97 32.03 9.20
N LYS A 536 -12.35 32.76 8.27
CA LYS A 536 -12.81 34.10 7.86
C LYS A 536 -14.16 34.04 7.15
N LEU A 537 -14.38 33.04 6.29
CA LEU A 537 -15.68 32.82 5.63
C LEU A 537 -16.76 32.42 6.64
N GLN A 538 -16.42 31.61 7.64
CA GLN A 538 -17.31 31.21 8.72
C GLN A 538 -17.74 32.40 9.57
N ASP A 539 -16.79 33.27 9.95
CA ASP A 539 -17.09 34.47 10.72
C ASP A 539 -17.97 35.45 9.95
N MET A 540 -17.72 35.61 8.65
CA MET A 540 -18.49 36.47 7.77
C MET A 540 -19.91 35.95 7.53
N LEU A 541 -20.07 34.64 7.32
CA LEU A 541 -21.34 34.02 6.95
C LEU A 541 -22.14 33.50 8.15
N LYS A 542 -21.56 33.55 9.35
CA LYS A 542 -22.07 32.98 10.60
C LYS A 542 -22.53 31.53 10.42
N ARG A 543 -21.76 30.75 9.67
CA ARG A 543 -22.07 29.37 9.26
C ARG A 543 -20.80 28.56 9.13
N ASP A 544 -20.85 27.29 9.54
CA ASP A 544 -19.75 26.35 9.32
C ASP A 544 -19.58 26.05 7.82
N ILE A 545 -18.39 26.37 7.31
CA ILE A 545 -17.91 25.96 6.00
C ILE A 545 -16.80 24.94 6.24
N PRO A 546 -17.06 23.64 6.02
CA PRO A 546 -16.03 22.61 6.12
C PRO A 546 -14.92 22.86 5.11
N VAL A 547 -13.68 22.61 5.51
CA VAL A 547 -12.50 22.76 4.64
C VAL A 547 -12.61 21.95 3.35
N ALA A 548 -13.24 20.77 3.43
CA ALA A 548 -13.50 19.89 2.28
C ALA A 548 -14.28 20.59 1.14
N GLU A 549 -15.07 21.61 1.44
CA GLU A 549 -15.87 22.31 0.44
C GLU A 549 -15.02 23.28 -0.40
N LEU A 550 -13.93 23.80 0.17
CA LEU A 550 -12.96 24.62 -0.55
C LEU A 550 -12.12 23.77 -1.53
N PHE A 551 -11.98 22.46 -1.29
CA PHE A 551 -11.43 21.50 -2.26
C PHE A 551 -12.40 21.18 -3.40
N LYS A 552 -13.69 21.00 -3.10
CA LYS A 552 -14.73 20.71 -4.12
C LYS A 552 -15.06 21.92 -4.98
N HIS A 553 -14.91 23.11 -4.43
CA HIS A 553 -15.22 24.38 -5.09
C HIS A 553 -14.01 25.32 -5.04
N PRO A 554 -12.92 24.98 -5.77
CA PRO A 554 -11.64 25.66 -5.64
C PRO A 554 -11.57 27.00 -6.38
N THR A 555 -12.70 27.59 -6.77
CA THR A 555 -12.75 28.94 -7.38
C THR A 555 -13.67 29.83 -6.58
N ILE A 556 -13.48 31.15 -6.64
CA ILE A 556 -14.35 32.12 -5.95
C ILE A 556 -15.80 31.97 -6.44
N ALA A 557 -16.00 31.81 -7.75
CA ALA A 557 -17.33 31.57 -8.34
C ALA A 557 -17.94 30.24 -7.89
N GLY A 558 -17.13 29.18 -7.79
CA GLY A 558 -17.55 27.88 -7.28
C GLY A 558 -18.01 27.95 -5.84
N MET A 559 -17.21 28.59 -4.99
CA MET A 559 -17.51 28.76 -3.56
C MET A 559 -18.72 29.67 -3.34
N ALA A 560 -18.86 30.75 -4.11
CA ALA A 560 -20.03 31.62 -4.04
C ALA A 560 -21.33 30.88 -4.43
N ARG A 561 -21.29 30.03 -5.45
CA ARG A 561 -22.42 29.20 -5.87
C ARG A 561 -22.84 28.22 -4.78
N TYR A 562 -21.86 27.51 -4.19
CA TYR A 562 -22.09 26.60 -3.07
C TYR A 562 -22.79 27.29 -1.89
N ILE A 563 -22.32 28.50 -1.53
CA ILE A 563 -22.92 29.31 -0.46
C ILE A 563 -24.35 29.74 -0.84
N GLY A 564 -24.59 30.10 -2.10
CA GLY A 564 -25.90 30.49 -2.62
C GLY A 564 -26.93 29.35 -2.58
N GLU A 565 -26.57 28.17 -3.09
CA GLU A 565 -27.46 27.00 -3.15
C GLU A 565 -27.92 26.53 -1.76
N ARG A 566 -27.03 26.56 -0.77
CA ARG A 566 -27.36 26.24 0.62
C ARG A 566 -28.23 27.30 1.32
N THR A 567 -28.21 28.54 0.83
CA THR A 567 -29.07 29.61 1.35
C THR A 567 -30.49 29.45 0.82
N ALA A 568 -30.66 29.13 -0.47
CA ALA A 568 -31.95 28.84 -1.08
C ALA A 568 -32.66 27.63 -0.44
N LEU A 569 -31.92 26.54 -0.19
CA LEU A 569 -32.46 25.31 0.45
C LEU A 569 -33.02 25.56 1.87
N LYS A 570 -32.44 26.49 2.65
CA LYS A 570 -32.95 26.86 3.98
C LYS A 570 -34.19 27.75 3.91
N GLU A 571 -34.28 28.65 2.94
CA GLU A 571 -35.44 29.53 2.77
C GLU A 571 -36.68 28.75 2.27
N THR A 572 -36.49 27.80 1.34
CA THR A 572 -37.57 26.90 0.89
C THR A 572 -38.05 25.99 2.02
N GLY A 573 -37.13 25.45 2.84
CA GLY A 573 -37.47 24.64 4.02
C GLY A 573 -38.21 25.42 5.11
N SER A 574 -37.84 26.68 5.36
CA SER A 574 -38.53 27.57 6.31
C SER A 574 -39.92 27.99 5.79
N SER A 575 -40.07 28.24 4.49
CA SER A 575 -41.37 28.56 3.86
C SER A 575 -42.35 27.39 3.92
N LEU A 576 -41.89 26.17 3.58
CA LEU A 576 -42.69 24.94 3.65
C LEU A 576 -43.07 24.56 5.09
N ALA A 577 -42.19 24.82 6.07
CA ALA A 577 -42.48 24.61 7.48
C ALA A 577 -43.57 25.59 7.97
N ARG A 578 -43.48 26.88 7.63
CA ARG A 578 -44.50 27.88 8.01
C ARG A 578 -45.87 27.59 7.38
N ASP A 579 -45.91 27.12 6.13
CA ASP A 579 -47.16 26.78 5.44
C ASP A 579 -47.81 25.51 6.04
N ARG A 580 -47.01 24.51 6.45
CA ARG A 580 -47.48 23.35 7.22
C ARG A 580 -48.04 23.73 8.59
N THR A 581 -47.36 24.59 9.34
CA THR A 581 -47.85 25.06 10.66
C THR A 581 -49.13 25.88 10.53
N ARG A 582 -49.27 26.69 9.47
CA ARG A 582 -50.50 27.45 9.20
C ARG A 582 -51.67 26.53 8.85
N LYS A 583 -51.48 25.54 7.98
CA LYS A 583 -52.51 24.54 7.64
C LYS A 583 -52.93 23.68 8.84
N GLN A 584 -51.99 23.29 9.71
CA GLN A 584 -52.30 22.57 10.95
C GLN A 584 -53.10 23.42 11.95
N LYS A 585 -52.78 24.71 12.12
CA LYS A 585 -53.55 25.60 13.00
C LYS A 585 -54.97 25.85 12.48
N VAL A 586 -55.16 25.98 11.15
CA VAL A 586 -56.50 26.13 10.55
C VAL A 586 -57.32 24.83 10.70
N ALA A 587 -56.70 23.67 10.48
CA ALA A 587 -57.37 22.38 10.67
C ALA A 587 -57.78 22.16 12.14
N LEU A 588 -56.92 22.52 13.11
CA LEU A 588 -57.22 22.40 14.54
C LEU A 588 -58.35 23.37 14.96
N ALA A 589 -58.36 24.60 14.43
CA ALA A 589 -59.42 25.57 14.69
C ALA A 589 -60.77 25.12 14.10
N GLN A 590 -60.79 24.54 12.90
CA GLN A 590 -62.00 23.97 12.30
C GLN A 590 -62.52 22.77 13.09
N GLN A 591 -61.62 21.90 13.58
CA GLN A 591 -62.01 20.75 14.41
C GLN A 591 -62.59 21.19 15.76
N GLN A 592 -62.02 22.22 16.38
CA GLN A 592 -62.54 22.80 17.62
C GLN A 592 -63.90 23.50 17.40
N LEU A 593 -64.10 24.18 16.27
CA LEU A 593 -65.38 24.81 15.94
C LEU A 593 -66.48 23.74 15.71
N LEU A 594 -66.17 22.68 14.95
CA LEU A 594 -67.08 21.54 14.73
C LEU A 594 -67.42 20.81 16.03
N SER A 595 -66.47 20.68 16.96
CA SER A 595 -66.72 20.10 18.28
C SER A 595 -67.63 20.96 19.17
N LYS A 596 -67.56 22.30 19.04
CA LYS A 596 -68.44 23.23 19.76
C LYS A 596 -69.86 23.27 19.19
N VAL A 597 -70.01 23.14 17.87
CA VAL A 597 -71.33 23.05 17.22
C VAL A 597 -72.02 21.73 17.59
N ARG A 598 -71.30 20.58 17.61
CA ARG A 598 -71.84 19.29 18.07
C ARG A 598 -72.25 19.27 19.55
N ARG A 599 -71.60 20.05 20.41
CA ARG A 599 -71.99 20.17 21.83
C ARG A 599 -73.19 21.09 22.07
N LYS A 600 -73.55 21.95 21.11
CA LYS A 600 -74.73 22.82 21.18
C LYS A 600 -75.99 22.23 20.56
N SER A 601 -75.90 21.13 19.81
CA SER A 601 -77.05 20.44 19.20
C SER A 601 -77.57 19.25 20.01
N ASN A 602 -76.89 18.86 21.09
CA ASN A 602 -77.25 17.74 21.97
C ASN A 602 -77.47 18.19 23.43
N GLY A 603 -77.86 19.45 23.64
CA GLY A 603 -78.21 20.03 24.94
C GLY A 603 -79.52 20.77 24.87
#